data_AF-A0AAN0LZM8-F1
#
_entry.id   AF-A0AAN0LZM8-F1
#
_cell.length_a   1.000
_cell.length_b   1.000
_cell.length_c   1.000
_cell.angle_alpha   90.00
_cell.angle_beta   90.00
_cell.angle_gamma   90.00
#
_symmetry.space_group_name_H-M   'P 1'
#
loop_
_entity.id
_entity.type
_entity.pdbx_description
1 polymer ?
#
loop_
_entity_poly.entity_id
_entity_poly.type
_entity_poly.pdbx_seq_one_letter_code
_entity_poly.pdbx_strand_id
1 'polypeptide(L)'
;MTEMIKTLLNIRSLRAFSRELTFEELEEALNKLTTVFLERQESEEVEREARAEQESKVAEIAKQIKVDGVNIEALIEALAGQSKNKIKGKRKPRLAKYSYTDGNGIEKTWTGQGRTPSIIQEQLDAGKSIEDFLIAK
;
A
#
# COMPACT_ATOMS: atom_id res chain seq x y z
N MET A 1 26.52 3.91 14.97
CA MET A 1 26.05 5.19 15.55
C MET A 1 26.70 6.30 14.74
N THR A 2 25.91 7.15 14.10
CA THR A 2 26.42 8.25 13.26
C THR A 2 27.31 9.19 14.09
N GLU A 3 28.31 9.82 13.46
CA GLU A 3 29.27 10.72 14.14
C GLU A 3 28.55 11.86 14.87
N MET A 4 27.48 12.39 14.29
CA MET A 4 26.62 13.41 14.92
C MET A 4 26.04 12.95 16.26
N ILE A 5 25.54 11.71 16.35
CA ILE A 5 24.97 11.19 17.60
C ILE A 5 26.05 11.04 18.67
N LYS A 6 27.26 10.60 18.29
CA LYS A 6 28.38 10.51 19.24
C LYS A 6 28.75 11.88 19.80
N THR A 7 28.70 12.94 18.98
CA THR A 7 28.95 14.31 19.40
C THR A 7 27.85 14.83 20.32
N LEU A 8 26.57 14.64 19.97
CA LEU A 8 25.43 15.12 20.77
C LEU A 8 25.29 14.40 22.12
N LEU A 9 25.55 13.09 22.19
CA LEU A 9 25.38 12.29 23.41
C LEU A 9 26.61 12.31 24.35
N ASN A 10 27.73 12.88 23.92
CA ASN A 10 28.93 13.00 24.76
C ASN A 10 29.23 14.47 25.09
N ILE A 11 29.06 14.85 26.35
CA ILE A 11 29.24 16.24 26.81
C ILE A 11 30.64 16.81 26.54
N ARG A 12 31.69 15.98 26.51
CA ARG A 12 33.06 16.44 26.19
C ARG A 12 33.19 16.80 24.71
N SER A 13 32.65 15.96 23.83
CA SER A 13 32.62 16.20 22.39
C SER A 13 31.72 17.38 22.04
N LEU A 14 30.53 17.45 22.65
CA LEU A 14 29.60 18.56 22.47
C LEU A 14 30.21 19.90 22.90
N ARG A 15 30.92 19.93 24.02
CA ARG A 15 31.64 21.13 24.49
C ARG A 15 32.79 21.52 23.58
N ALA A 16 33.46 20.56 22.95
CA ALA A 16 34.50 20.86 21.97
C ALA A 16 33.88 21.51 20.72
N PHE A 17 32.82 20.88 20.18
CA PHE A 17 32.06 21.38 19.03
C PHE A 17 31.43 22.76 19.28
N SER A 18 30.90 23.01 20.49
CA SER A 18 30.26 24.28 20.83
C SER A 18 31.22 25.47 20.86
N ARG A 19 32.55 25.25 20.88
CA ARG A 19 33.54 26.35 20.82
C ARG A 19 33.68 26.94 19.41
N GLU A 20 33.25 26.21 18.40
CA GLU A 20 33.27 26.64 17.00
C GLU A 20 32.01 27.45 16.63
N LEU A 21 31.04 27.51 17.55
CA LEU A 21 29.76 28.19 17.37
C LEU A 21 29.70 29.46 18.21
N THR A 22 28.97 30.45 17.70
CA THR A 22 28.57 31.61 18.48
C THR A 22 27.47 31.25 19.48
N PHE A 23 27.25 32.13 20.46
CA PHE A 23 26.18 31.93 21.43
C PHE A 23 24.79 31.92 20.78
N GLU A 24 24.55 32.77 19.79
CA GLU A 24 23.28 32.85 19.06
C GLU A 24 23.00 31.54 18.28
N GLU A 25 24.02 30.98 17.63
CA GLU A 25 23.90 29.68 16.93
C GLU A 25 23.63 28.52 17.91
N LEU A 26 24.21 28.58 19.12
CA LEU A 26 23.93 27.59 20.17
C LEU A 26 22.49 27.70 20.69
N GLU A 27 21.97 28.91 20.86
CA GLU A 27 20.58 29.15 21.25
C GLU A 27 19.61 28.65 20.16
N GLU A 28 19.90 28.94 18.89
CA GLU A 28 19.11 28.45 17.77
C GLU A 28 19.14 26.91 17.67
N ALA A 29 20.31 26.29 17.86
CA ALA A 29 20.45 24.84 17.89
C ALA A 29 19.65 24.20 19.04
N LEU A 30 19.67 24.81 20.23
CA LEU A 30 18.90 24.36 21.38
C LEU A 30 17.39 24.45 21.11
N ASN A 31 16.93 25.57 20.54
CA ASN A 31 15.53 25.77 20.19
C ASN A 31 15.05 24.72 19.18
N LYS A 32 15.81 24.48 18.11
CA LYS A 32 15.50 23.45 17.12
C LYS A 32 15.44 22.05 17.73
N LEU A 33 16.41 21.70 18.57
CA LEU A 33 16.43 20.39 19.23
C LEU A 33 15.25 20.22 20.20
N THR A 34 14.88 21.29 20.90
CA THR A 34 13.72 21.31 21.81
C THR A 34 12.42 21.10 21.04
N THR A 35 12.23 21.76 19.89
CA THR A 35 11.06 21.53 19.03
C THR A 35 10.95 20.06 18.61
N VAL A 36 12.04 19.48 18.09
CA VAL A 36 12.06 18.06 17.68
C VAL A 36 11.79 17.11 18.86
N PHE A 37 12.30 17.45 20.05
CA PHE A 37 12.05 16.68 21.26
C PHE A 37 10.56 16.70 21.64
N LEU A 38 9.92 17.87 21.61
CA LEU A 38 8.50 18.03 21.94
C LEU A 38 7.60 17.30 20.93
N GLU A 39 7.87 17.42 19.64
CA GLU A 39 7.15 16.68 18.58
C GLU A 39 7.23 15.17 18.81
N ARG A 40 8.43 14.66 19.13
CA ARG A 40 8.61 13.24 19.43
C ARG A 40 7.88 12.85 20.71
N GLN A 41 7.96 13.66 21.76
CA GLN A 41 7.26 13.40 23.02
C GLN A 41 5.75 13.31 22.81
N GLU A 42 5.14 14.25 22.10
CA GLU A 42 3.70 14.22 21.78
C GLU A 42 3.35 12.94 21.01
N SER A 43 4.13 12.58 19.99
CA SER A 43 3.86 11.35 19.22
C SER A 43 3.95 10.07 20.06
N GLU A 44 4.88 10.00 21.02
CA GLU A 44 5.04 8.85 21.92
C GLU A 44 3.94 8.80 22.98
N GLU A 45 3.46 9.94 23.49
CA GLU A 45 2.30 9.98 24.39
C GLU A 45 1.03 9.53 23.67
N VAL A 46 0.79 10.00 22.43
CA VAL A 46 -0.35 9.54 21.61
C VAL A 46 -0.27 8.03 21.34
N GLU A 47 0.91 7.51 21.01
CA GLU A 47 1.09 6.07 20.81
C GLU A 47 0.88 5.28 22.12
N ARG A 48 1.36 5.81 23.25
CA ARG A 48 1.17 5.21 24.56
C ARG A 48 -0.30 5.18 24.96
N GLU A 49 -1.04 6.26 24.76
CA GLU A 49 -2.48 6.35 25.03
C GLU A 49 -3.25 5.38 24.14
N ALA A 50 -2.97 5.34 22.84
CA ALA A 50 -3.59 4.39 21.92
C ALA A 50 -3.30 2.93 22.31
N ARG A 51 -2.07 2.64 22.76
CA ARG A 51 -1.69 1.31 23.24
C ARG A 51 -2.41 0.97 24.55
N ALA A 52 -2.49 1.90 25.49
CA ALA A 52 -3.20 1.71 26.76
C ALA A 52 -4.71 1.50 26.54
N GLU A 53 -5.33 2.24 25.62
CA GLU A 53 -6.72 2.01 25.23
C GLU A 53 -6.91 0.63 24.61
N GLN A 54 -6.00 0.22 23.71
CA GLN A 54 -6.06 -1.08 23.08
C GLN A 54 -5.90 -2.21 24.11
N GLU A 55 -4.94 -2.08 25.02
CA GLU A 55 -4.74 -3.02 26.13
C GLU A 55 -5.96 -3.07 27.07
N SER A 56 -6.57 -1.92 27.37
CA SER A 56 -7.80 -1.86 28.17
C SER A 56 -8.96 -2.58 27.47
N LYS A 57 -9.17 -2.34 26.17
CA LYS A 57 -10.19 -3.02 25.36
C LYS A 57 -9.95 -4.53 25.33
N VAL A 58 -8.70 -4.96 25.11
CA VAL A 58 -8.33 -6.38 25.12
C VAL A 58 -8.58 -7.00 26.50
N ALA A 59 -8.24 -6.30 27.58
CA ALA A 59 -8.47 -6.78 28.94
C ALA A 59 -9.97 -6.89 29.28
N GLU A 60 -10.79 -5.95 28.81
CA GLU A 60 -12.24 -6.00 28.94
C GLU A 60 -12.85 -7.19 28.17
N ILE A 61 -12.44 -7.38 26.92
CA ILE A 61 -12.84 -8.53 26.10
C ILE A 61 -12.41 -9.85 26.77
N ALA A 62 -11.18 -9.92 27.30
CA ALA A 62 -10.70 -11.10 28.00
C ALA A 62 -11.52 -11.42 29.27
N LYS A 63 -11.97 -10.40 30.01
CA LYS A 63 -12.90 -10.58 31.14
C LYS A 63 -14.26 -11.11 30.65
N GLN A 64 -14.80 -10.56 29.57
CA GLN A 64 -16.09 -11.00 29.01
C GLN A 64 -16.04 -12.46 28.55
N ILE A 65 -14.99 -12.85 27.81
CA ILE A 65 -14.75 -14.23 27.38
C ILE A 65 -14.75 -15.19 28.57
N LYS A 66 -14.12 -14.78 29.68
CA LYS A 66 -14.05 -15.59 30.91
C LYS A 66 -15.41 -15.72 31.61
N VAL A 67 -16.21 -14.65 31.65
CA VAL A 67 -17.56 -14.66 32.23
C VAL A 67 -18.50 -15.55 31.41
N ASP A 68 -18.44 -15.45 30.09
CA ASP A 68 -19.30 -16.20 29.17
C ASP A 68 -18.85 -17.66 28.99
N GLY A 69 -17.72 -18.06 29.60
CA GLY A 69 -17.18 -19.42 29.51
C GLY A 69 -16.77 -19.82 28.09
N VAL A 70 -16.46 -18.84 27.24
CA VAL A 70 -16.13 -19.06 25.82
C VAL A 70 -14.72 -19.64 25.73
N ASN A 71 -14.59 -20.78 25.06
CA ASN A 71 -13.28 -21.36 24.74
C ASN A 71 -12.56 -20.49 23.69
N ILE A 72 -11.35 -20.03 24.03
CA ILE A 72 -10.51 -19.16 23.21
C ILE A 72 -10.18 -19.79 21.84
N GLU A 73 -9.94 -21.10 21.79
CA GLU A 73 -9.59 -21.82 20.56
C GLU A 73 -10.77 -21.84 19.58
N ALA A 74 -11.97 -22.14 20.08
CA ALA A 74 -13.20 -22.11 19.28
C ALA A 74 -13.53 -20.69 18.77
N LEU A 75 -13.23 -19.66 19.56
CA LEU A 75 -13.40 -18.26 19.14
C LEU A 75 -12.43 -17.88 18.01
N ILE A 76 -11.17 -18.30 18.11
CA ILE A 76 -10.16 -18.07 17.05
C ILE A 76 -10.58 -18.77 15.75
N GLU A 77 -11.06 -20.02 15.83
CA GLU A 77 -11.56 -20.76 14.67
C GLU A 77 -12.78 -20.10 14.02
N ALA A 78 -13.74 -19.63 14.83
CA ALA A 78 -14.91 -18.92 14.34
C ALA A 78 -14.54 -17.61 13.62
N LEU A 79 -13.59 -16.85 14.15
CA LEU A 79 -13.07 -15.61 13.53
C LEU A 79 -12.30 -15.90 12.24
N ALA A 80 -11.47 -16.95 12.21
CA ALA A 80 -10.75 -17.37 11.01
C ALA A 80 -11.70 -17.83 9.89
N GLY A 81 -12.85 -18.42 10.24
CA GLY A 81 -13.89 -18.87 9.31
C GLY A 81 -14.60 -17.72 8.57
N GLN A 82 -14.60 -16.50 9.11
CA GLN A 82 -15.32 -15.35 8.52
C GLN A 82 -14.58 -14.73 7.32
N SER A 83 -13.29 -15.02 7.10
CA SER A 83 -12.48 -14.43 6.02
C SER A 83 -12.61 -15.13 4.65
N LYS A 84 -13.52 -16.11 4.49
CA LYS A 84 -13.73 -16.76 3.18
C LYS A 84 -14.70 -15.97 2.30
N ASN A 85 -14.29 -14.78 1.87
CA ASN A 85 -14.80 -14.21 0.62
C ASN A 85 -14.43 -15.18 -0.51
N LYS A 86 -15.40 -15.99 -0.96
CA LYS A 86 -15.30 -16.84 -2.14
C LYS A 86 -14.74 -16.02 -3.30
N ILE A 87 -13.48 -16.24 -3.63
CA ILE A 87 -12.84 -15.75 -4.85
C ILE A 87 -13.66 -16.32 -6.01
N LYS A 88 -14.51 -15.49 -6.64
CA LYS A 88 -15.15 -15.81 -7.92
C LYS A 88 -14.03 -16.04 -8.92
N GLY A 89 -13.82 -17.30 -9.31
CA GLY A 89 -12.73 -17.70 -10.21
C GLY A 89 -12.68 -16.85 -11.49
N LYS A 90 -11.46 -16.43 -11.87
CA LYS A 90 -11.19 -15.77 -13.15
C LYS A 90 -11.72 -16.66 -14.28
N ARG A 91 -12.70 -16.18 -15.05
CA ARG A 91 -13.14 -16.83 -16.30
C ARG A 91 -11.96 -16.83 -17.29
N LYS A 92 -11.74 -17.96 -17.96
CA LYS A 92 -10.70 -18.09 -19.00
C LYS A 92 -10.89 -16.99 -20.07
N PRO A 93 -9.82 -16.27 -20.47
CA PRO A 93 -9.91 -15.30 -21.56
C PRO A 93 -10.31 -16.00 -22.86
N ARG A 94 -11.25 -15.39 -23.61
CA ARG A 94 -11.71 -15.93 -24.90
C ARG A 94 -10.64 -15.68 -25.96
N LEU A 95 -10.44 -16.66 -26.84
CA LEU A 95 -9.49 -16.59 -27.95
C LEU A 95 -9.91 -15.52 -28.98
N ALA A 96 -8.94 -14.89 -29.64
CA ALA A 96 -9.20 -13.90 -30.67
C ALA A 96 -9.87 -14.54 -31.90
N LYS A 97 -10.85 -13.86 -32.50
CA LYS A 97 -11.68 -14.39 -33.60
C LYS A 97 -11.26 -13.83 -34.97
N TYR A 98 -10.73 -12.62 -35.02
CA TYR A 98 -10.34 -11.92 -36.25
C TYR A 98 -8.87 -11.45 -36.22
N SER A 99 -8.16 -11.47 -37.35
CA SER A 99 -6.82 -10.91 -37.52
C SER A 99 -6.82 -9.84 -38.61
N TYR A 100 -6.07 -8.76 -38.39
CA TYR A 100 -5.92 -7.67 -39.34
C TYR A 100 -4.51 -7.08 -39.26
N THR A 101 -4.01 -6.58 -40.39
CA THR A 101 -2.70 -5.92 -40.45
C THR A 101 -2.89 -4.42 -40.23
N ASP A 102 -2.14 -3.85 -39.27
CA ASP A 102 -2.16 -2.42 -38.99
C ASP A 102 -1.47 -1.60 -40.11
N GLY A 103 -1.70 -0.29 -40.18
CA GLY A 103 -1.06 0.61 -41.16
C GLY A 103 0.48 0.63 -41.10
N ASN A 104 1.05 0.05 -40.03
CA ASN A 104 2.48 -0.14 -39.83
C ASN A 104 2.98 -1.56 -40.24
N GLY A 105 2.14 -2.38 -40.90
CA GLY A 105 2.50 -3.72 -41.34
C GLY A 105 2.53 -4.80 -40.24
N ILE A 106 1.98 -4.50 -39.06
CA ILE A 106 1.99 -5.42 -37.90
C ILE A 106 0.64 -6.14 -37.79
N GLU A 107 0.65 -7.47 -37.74
CA GLU A 107 -0.56 -8.28 -37.53
C GLU A 107 -1.08 -8.16 -36.10
N LYS A 108 -2.36 -7.82 -35.96
CA LYS A 108 -3.07 -7.71 -34.67
C LYS A 108 -4.32 -8.58 -34.69
N THR A 109 -4.69 -9.08 -33.52
CA THR A 109 -5.88 -9.93 -33.37
C THR A 109 -6.95 -9.26 -32.54
N TRP A 110 -8.21 -9.50 -32.89
CA TRP A 110 -9.39 -8.93 -32.23
C TRP A 110 -10.38 -10.04 -31.88
N THR A 111 -10.89 -10.01 -30.66
CA THR A 111 -11.82 -11.03 -30.13
C THR A 111 -13.24 -10.89 -30.66
N GLY A 112 -13.53 -9.84 -31.45
CA GLY A 112 -14.88 -9.50 -31.88
C GLY A 112 -15.76 -8.91 -30.76
N GLN A 113 -15.16 -8.64 -29.59
CA GLN A 113 -15.85 -8.06 -28.44
C GLN A 113 -15.26 -6.66 -28.15
N GLY A 114 -16.12 -5.64 -28.12
CA GLY A 114 -15.72 -4.24 -27.91
C GLY A 114 -15.71 -3.42 -29.20
N ARG A 115 -15.00 -2.29 -29.20
CA ARG A 115 -14.93 -1.37 -30.34
C ARG A 115 -14.19 -2.05 -31.51
N THR A 116 -14.82 -2.07 -32.69
CA THR A 116 -14.22 -2.58 -33.93
C THR A 116 -12.97 -1.79 -34.28
N PRO A 117 -11.83 -2.43 -34.56
CA PRO A 117 -10.63 -1.76 -35.04
C PRO A 117 -10.90 -0.97 -36.33
N SER A 118 -10.36 0.25 -36.43
CA SER A 118 -10.63 1.16 -37.56
C SER A 118 -10.35 0.53 -38.92
N ILE A 119 -9.34 -0.33 -39.03
CA ILE A 119 -8.98 -1.00 -40.30
C ILE A 119 -10.03 -2.02 -40.74
N ILE A 120 -10.60 -2.77 -39.80
CA ILE A 120 -11.70 -3.68 -40.12
C ILE A 120 -12.93 -2.84 -40.49
N GLN A 121 -13.18 -1.74 -39.77
CA GLN A 121 -14.30 -0.84 -40.06
C GLN A 121 -14.19 -0.22 -41.46
N GLU A 122 -13.03 0.28 -41.86
CA GLU A 122 -12.79 0.86 -43.19
C GLU A 122 -13.01 -0.17 -44.32
N GLN A 123 -12.61 -1.43 -44.09
CA GLN A 123 -12.82 -2.50 -45.07
C GLN A 123 -14.29 -2.96 -45.13
N LEU A 124 -15.00 -2.91 -43.99
CA LEU A 124 -16.45 -3.12 -43.95
C LEU A 124 -17.20 -2.01 -44.68
N ASP A 125 -16.79 -0.75 -44.48
CA ASP A 125 -17.38 0.41 -45.16
C ASP A 125 -17.08 0.39 -46.67
N ALA A 126 -15.95 -0.19 -47.08
CA ALA A 126 -15.61 -0.48 -48.48
C ALA A 126 -16.36 -1.69 -49.08
N GLY A 127 -17.27 -2.31 -48.31
CA GLY A 127 -18.16 -3.38 -48.77
C GLY A 127 -17.63 -4.80 -48.62
N LYS A 128 -16.53 -5.03 -47.89
CA LYS A 128 -16.02 -6.38 -47.59
C LYS A 128 -16.72 -7.00 -46.39
N SER A 129 -16.75 -8.33 -46.33
CA SER A 129 -17.36 -9.04 -45.20
C SER A 129 -16.38 -9.13 -44.04
N ILE A 130 -16.89 -9.03 -42.82
CA ILE A 130 -16.10 -9.22 -41.60
C ILE A 130 -15.52 -10.65 -41.51
N GLU A 131 -16.13 -11.58 -42.25
CA GLU A 131 -15.72 -12.97 -42.36
C GLU A 131 -14.36 -13.14 -43.05
N ASP A 132 -13.94 -12.18 -43.88
CA ASP A 132 -12.64 -12.21 -44.55
C ASP A 132 -11.47 -12.05 -43.56
N PHE A 133 -11.75 -11.58 -42.34
CA PHE A 133 -10.76 -11.37 -41.28
C PHE A 133 -10.73 -12.51 -40.25
N LEU A 134 -11.52 -13.58 -40.42
CA LEU A 134 -11.57 -14.70 -39.48
C LEU A 134 -10.21 -15.41 -39.37
N ILE A 135 -9.73 -15.61 -38.13
CA ILE A 135 -8.49 -16.39 -37.87
C ILE A 135 -8.70 -17.87 -38.15
N ALA A 136 -9.89 -18.38 -37.84
CA ALA A 136 -10.30 -19.75 -38.14
C ALA A 136 -11.42 -19.69 -39.18
N LYS A 137 -11.10 -20.10 -40.40
CA LYS A 137 -12.07 -20.27 -41.48
C LYS A 137 -12.65 -21.68 -41.44
#